data_AF-A0A495KIM9-F1
#
_entry.id   AF-A0A495KIM9-F1
#
_cell.length_a   1.000
_cell.length_b   1.000
_cell.length_c   1.000
_cell.angle_alpha   90.00
_cell.angle_beta   90.00
_cell.angle_gamma   90.00
#
_symmetry.space_group_name_H-M   'P 1'
#
loop_
_entity.id
_entity.type
_entity.pdbx_description
1 polymer ?
#
loop_
_entity_poly.entity_id
_entity_poly.type
_entity_poly.pdbx_seq_one_letter_code
_entity_poly.pdbx_strand_id
1 'polypeptide(L)'
;MENLQEKKNSELVEIIVYTNDADLKNKAGEVLATKNPTNSELTYIMEYCPDADLKNKAWEVLATKNPTNSELTYILRWCPDADLKNKAWEVLATKNPTNSELTYILRWCPDANLKNKAWEVLATKNPTNSELTYIMEYCPDADLKNKAWEVLATKNPTNSELTYILRWCPDADLKNKAWEVLATKNPTNSELTYIMEYCPDADLKNKAGEVLATKNPTNSELTYIMEYCPDADLKNKAWEVLATKNPTNSELTYILRWCPDADLKNKAWEVLATKNPTNSELTYILRWCPDANLKNKAGEVLATNYGVKDKVNEKVLIKKIAQEVLSRPGALNMSKWHCGTSHCLAGWACVIDPDAMQLEKEIGGESATQIAGSVFLPSYAAMFFEQDNDKVLDHLRSVLAEQ
;
A
#
# COMPACT_ATOMS: atom_id res chain seq x y z
N MET A 1 13.27 24.63 -44.15
CA MET A 1 13.44 25.37 -42.89
C MET A 1 12.34 26.41 -42.85
N GLU A 2 11.37 26.26 -41.96
CA GLU A 2 10.33 27.27 -41.75
C GLU A 2 10.99 28.61 -41.37
N ASN A 3 10.58 29.70 -42.02
CA ASN A 3 11.13 31.03 -41.69
C ASN A 3 10.49 31.54 -40.40
N LEU A 4 11.08 31.18 -39.25
CA LEU A 4 10.61 31.61 -37.92
C LEU A 4 10.56 33.14 -37.78
N GLN A 5 11.38 33.87 -38.54
CA GLN A 5 11.42 35.34 -38.49
C GLN A 5 10.13 35.99 -39.00
N GLU A 6 9.35 35.32 -39.86
CA GLU A 6 8.09 35.84 -40.39
C GLU A 6 6.87 35.51 -39.52
N LYS A 7 7.00 34.54 -38.60
CA LYS A 7 5.90 34.10 -37.72
C LYS A 7 5.53 35.17 -36.69
N LYS A 8 4.24 35.26 -36.35
CA LYS A 8 3.73 36.09 -35.24
C LYS A 8 4.14 35.49 -33.89
N ASN A 9 4.11 36.31 -32.83
CA ASN A 9 4.45 35.84 -31.49
C ASN A 9 3.58 34.65 -31.04
N SER A 10 2.28 34.66 -31.34
CA SER A 10 1.37 33.56 -31.02
C SER A 10 1.79 32.23 -31.67
N GLU A 11 2.24 32.26 -32.93
CA GLU A 11 2.71 31.08 -33.66
C GLU A 11 4.05 30.59 -33.10
N LEU A 12 4.93 31.51 -32.65
CA LEU A 12 6.17 31.15 -31.98
C LEU A 12 5.91 30.51 -30.61
N VAL A 13 4.94 31.01 -29.85
CA VAL A 13 4.51 30.41 -28.58
C VAL A 13 3.96 28.99 -28.81
N GLU A 14 3.11 28.80 -29.82
CA GLU A 14 2.61 27.45 -30.16
C GLU A 14 3.74 26.47 -30.44
N ILE A 15 4.77 26.92 -31.18
CA ILE A 15 5.98 26.11 -31.43
C ILE A 15 6.69 25.79 -30.10
N ILE A 16 6.93 26.79 -29.26
CA ILE A 16 7.62 26.63 -27.96
C ILE A 16 6.89 25.61 -27.05
N VAL A 17 5.56 25.70 -26.98
CA VAL A 17 4.76 24.88 -26.07
C VAL A 17 4.57 23.46 -26.61
N TYR A 18 4.14 23.32 -27.87
CA TYR A 18 3.58 22.06 -28.35
C TYR A 18 4.52 21.20 -29.20
N THR A 19 5.64 21.73 -29.68
CA THR A 19 6.61 20.88 -30.38
C THR A 19 7.39 20.00 -29.41
N ASN A 20 7.92 18.87 -29.89
CA ASN A 20 8.85 18.02 -29.13
C ASN A 20 10.33 18.24 -29.52
N ASP A 21 10.58 19.06 -30.54
CA ASP A 21 11.93 19.38 -31.02
C ASP A 21 12.56 20.49 -30.16
N ALA A 22 13.55 20.13 -29.34
CA ALA A 22 14.27 21.03 -28.44
C ALA A 22 14.97 22.18 -29.17
N ASP A 23 15.60 21.92 -30.31
CA ASP A 23 16.32 22.93 -31.08
C ASP A 23 15.33 23.92 -31.71
N LEU A 24 14.20 23.41 -32.18
CA LEU A 24 13.14 24.25 -32.73
C LEU A 24 12.49 25.13 -31.64
N LYS A 25 12.28 24.62 -30.42
CA LYS A 25 11.82 25.44 -29.28
C LYS A 25 12.78 26.57 -28.99
N ASN A 26 14.08 26.27 -28.89
CA ASN A 26 15.09 27.27 -28.58
C ASN A 26 15.14 28.35 -29.66
N LYS A 27 15.16 27.96 -30.95
CA LYS A 27 15.13 28.92 -32.07
C LYS A 27 13.87 29.78 -32.07
N ALA A 28 12.69 29.19 -31.82
CA ALA A 28 11.45 29.95 -31.73
C ALA A 28 11.46 30.93 -30.54
N GLY A 29 12.01 30.51 -29.39
CA GLY A 29 12.19 31.34 -28.22
C GLY A 29 13.18 32.49 -28.43
N GLU A 30 14.30 32.26 -29.11
CA GLU A 30 15.25 33.30 -29.50
C GLU A 30 14.58 34.36 -30.39
N VAL A 31 13.82 33.93 -31.39
CA VAL A 31 13.09 34.86 -32.27
C VAL A 31 12.04 35.62 -31.47
N LEU A 32 11.25 34.94 -30.63
CA LEU A 32 10.22 35.57 -29.81
C LEU A 32 10.82 36.62 -28.86
N ALA A 33 11.97 36.33 -28.24
CA ALA A 33 12.67 37.25 -27.35
C ALA A 33 13.06 38.58 -28.03
N THR A 34 13.30 38.57 -29.35
CA THR A 34 13.61 39.78 -30.13
C THR A 34 12.37 40.59 -30.56
N LYS A 35 11.16 40.02 -30.44
CA LYS A 35 9.90 40.60 -30.98
C LYS A 35 9.07 41.33 -29.93
N ASN A 36 9.72 41.99 -28.97
CA ASN A 36 9.08 42.69 -27.85
C ASN A 36 7.95 41.85 -27.19
N PRO A 37 8.28 40.66 -26.66
CA PRO A 37 7.28 39.73 -26.16
C PRO A 37 6.55 40.28 -24.94
N THR A 38 5.29 39.89 -24.74
CA THR A 38 4.56 40.15 -23.49
C THR A 38 5.16 39.38 -22.32
N ASN A 39 4.78 39.72 -21.08
CA ASN A 39 5.23 38.98 -19.90
C ASN A 39 4.83 37.50 -19.96
N SER A 40 3.60 37.21 -20.41
CA SER A 40 3.12 35.84 -20.59
C SER A 40 3.94 35.09 -21.66
N GLU A 41 4.27 35.75 -22.77
CA GLU A 41 5.13 35.17 -23.81
C GLU A 41 6.53 34.84 -23.27
N LEU A 42 7.10 35.70 -22.42
CA LEU A 42 8.37 35.44 -21.74
C LEU A 42 8.27 34.26 -20.77
N THR A 43 7.16 34.10 -20.05
CA THR A 43 6.96 32.93 -19.15
C THR A 43 6.96 31.61 -19.90
N TYR A 44 6.42 31.56 -21.13
CA TYR A 44 6.47 30.33 -21.93
C TYR A 44 7.90 29.96 -22.36
N ILE A 45 8.75 30.95 -22.66
CA ILE A 45 10.18 30.69 -22.93
C ILE A 45 10.84 30.06 -21.69
N MET A 46 10.62 30.62 -20.51
CA MET A 46 11.22 30.12 -19.26
C MET A 46 10.75 28.70 -18.86
N GLU A 47 9.51 28.36 -19.15
CA GLU A 47 8.94 27.06 -18.80
C GLU A 47 9.32 25.97 -19.81
N TYR A 48 9.18 26.24 -21.11
CA TYR A 48 9.18 25.18 -22.13
C TYR A 48 10.46 25.08 -22.96
N CYS A 49 11.26 26.14 -23.09
CA CYS A 49 12.54 26.04 -23.80
C CYS A 49 13.54 25.20 -22.98
N PRO A 50 14.42 24.40 -23.60
CA PRO A 50 15.48 23.71 -22.84
C PRO A 50 16.71 24.56 -22.52
N ASP A 51 17.04 25.56 -23.34
CA ASP A 51 18.29 26.33 -23.22
C ASP A 51 18.29 27.28 -22.03
N ALA A 52 19.27 27.13 -21.11
CA ALA A 52 19.34 27.90 -19.88
C ALA A 52 19.70 29.39 -20.09
N ASP A 53 20.55 29.70 -21.08
CA ASP A 53 20.96 31.08 -21.37
C ASP A 53 19.79 31.89 -21.93
N LEU A 54 18.99 31.28 -22.80
CA LEU A 54 17.77 31.86 -23.35
C LEU A 54 16.75 32.14 -22.24
N LYS A 55 16.56 31.21 -21.30
CA LYS A 55 15.69 31.44 -20.14
C LYS A 55 16.17 32.60 -19.28
N ASN A 56 17.47 32.67 -19.01
CA ASN A 56 18.07 33.78 -18.26
C ASN A 56 17.85 35.12 -18.97
N LYS A 57 18.04 35.18 -20.29
CA LYS A 57 17.72 36.38 -21.08
C LYS A 57 16.23 36.74 -21.03
N ALA A 58 15.34 35.76 -21.16
CA ALA A 58 13.90 35.98 -21.05
C ALA A 58 13.51 36.52 -19.67
N TRP A 59 14.13 36.00 -18.61
CA TRP A 59 13.99 36.52 -17.25
C TRP A 59 14.50 37.96 -17.11
N GLU A 60 15.69 38.28 -17.62
CA GLU A 60 16.23 39.65 -17.58
C GLU A 60 15.27 40.63 -18.25
N VAL A 61 14.71 40.28 -19.40
CA VAL A 61 13.68 41.10 -20.07
C VAL A 61 12.43 41.20 -19.21
N LEU A 62 11.92 40.09 -18.67
CA LEU A 62 10.71 40.09 -17.84
C LEU A 62 10.90 40.96 -16.59
N ALA A 63 12.04 40.87 -15.91
CA ALA A 63 12.34 41.63 -14.71
C ALA A 63 12.30 43.14 -14.95
N THR A 64 12.74 43.61 -16.12
CA THR A 64 12.61 45.04 -16.50
C THR A 64 11.18 45.47 -16.81
N LYS A 65 10.27 44.53 -17.09
CA LYS A 65 8.85 44.78 -17.38
C LYS A 65 7.95 44.77 -16.13
N ASN A 66 8.53 44.83 -14.94
CA ASN A 66 7.80 44.91 -13.66
C ASN A 66 6.73 43.80 -13.50
N PRO A 67 7.12 42.52 -13.47
CA PRO A 67 6.19 41.38 -13.53
C PRO A 67 5.23 41.35 -12.35
N THR A 68 3.97 40.98 -12.56
CA THR A 68 2.96 40.86 -11.50
C THR A 68 3.26 39.71 -10.54
N ASN A 69 2.65 39.71 -9.34
CA ASN A 69 2.82 38.59 -8.39
C ASN A 69 2.32 37.25 -8.98
N SER A 70 1.27 37.28 -9.81
CA SER A 70 0.77 36.11 -10.53
C SER A 70 1.83 35.54 -11.49
N GLU A 71 2.51 36.41 -12.24
CA GLU A 71 3.59 36.01 -13.15
C GLU A 71 4.78 35.44 -12.39
N LEU A 72 5.16 36.04 -11.25
CA LEU A 72 6.24 35.56 -10.40
C LEU A 72 5.92 34.21 -9.75
N THR A 73 4.70 34.01 -9.27
CA THR A 73 4.24 32.73 -8.70
C THR A 73 4.12 31.62 -9.76
N TYR A 74 3.74 31.98 -10.98
CA TYR A 74 3.75 31.06 -12.12
C TYR A 74 5.16 30.53 -12.39
N ILE A 75 6.18 31.41 -12.40
CA ILE A 75 7.59 31.02 -12.56
C ILE A 75 8.03 30.10 -11.42
N LEU A 76 7.73 30.45 -10.17
CA LEU A 76 8.08 29.63 -9.00
C LEU A 76 7.53 28.19 -9.10
N ARG A 77 6.31 28.03 -9.65
CA ARG A 77 5.62 26.74 -9.76
C ARG A 77 6.13 25.91 -10.94
N TRP A 78 6.28 26.51 -12.11
CA TRP A 78 6.44 25.77 -13.37
C TRP A 78 7.81 25.87 -14.02
N CYS A 79 8.61 26.89 -13.69
CA CYS A 79 9.97 26.96 -14.22
C CYS A 79 10.82 25.82 -13.62
N PRO A 80 11.55 25.03 -14.41
CA PRO A 80 12.40 23.98 -13.87
C PRO A 80 13.75 24.50 -13.32
N ASP A 81 14.12 25.74 -13.66
CA ASP A 81 15.42 26.34 -13.29
C ASP A 81 15.39 26.93 -11.88
N ALA A 82 16.28 26.45 -11.00
CA ALA A 82 16.32 26.84 -9.59
C ALA A 82 16.77 28.30 -9.39
N ASP A 83 17.69 28.81 -10.20
CA ASP A 83 18.20 30.18 -10.07
C ASP A 83 17.13 31.20 -10.50
N LEU A 84 16.38 30.89 -11.55
CA LEU A 84 15.25 31.71 -11.98
C LEU A 84 14.12 31.74 -10.94
N LYS A 85 13.85 30.62 -10.27
CA LYS A 85 12.92 30.60 -9.12
C LYS A 85 13.40 31.52 -8.01
N ASN A 86 14.69 31.49 -7.68
CA ASN A 86 15.25 32.34 -6.63
C ASN A 86 15.16 33.83 -6.99
N LYS A 87 15.50 34.22 -8.22
CA LYS A 87 15.35 35.61 -8.71
C LYS A 87 13.89 36.06 -8.72
N ALA A 88 12.96 35.20 -9.14
CA ALA A 88 11.53 35.49 -9.11
C ALA A 88 11.02 35.76 -7.69
N TRP A 89 11.52 35.00 -6.72
CA TRP A 89 11.24 35.27 -5.32
C TRP A 89 11.78 36.61 -4.85
N GLU A 90 13.05 36.94 -5.12
CA GLU A 90 13.64 38.21 -4.66
C GLU A 90 12.79 39.41 -5.08
N VAL A 91 12.24 39.38 -6.30
CA VAL A 91 11.30 40.40 -6.79
C VAL A 91 9.97 40.32 -6.04
N LEU A 92 9.37 39.14 -5.91
CA LEU A 92 8.08 38.95 -5.25
C LEU A 92 8.10 39.40 -3.78
N ALA A 93 9.20 39.15 -3.07
CA ALA A 93 9.40 39.54 -1.68
C ALA A 93 9.29 41.07 -1.48
N THR A 94 9.71 41.85 -2.46
CA THR A 94 9.59 43.33 -2.41
C THR A 94 8.17 43.85 -2.70
N LYS A 95 7.26 42.99 -3.17
CA LYS A 95 5.91 43.34 -3.62
C LYS A 95 4.79 43.06 -2.62
N ASN A 96 5.14 42.91 -1.34
CA ASN A 96 4.19 42.62 -0.25
C ASN A 96 3.25 41.44 -0.57
N PRO A 97 3.80 40.22 -0.74
CA PRO A 97 3.04 39.06 -1.21
C PRO A 97 1.92 38.66 -0.24
N THR A 98 0.81 38.14 -0.75
CA THR A 98 -0.29 37.60 0.06
C THR A 98 0.11 36.29 0.75
N ASN A 99 -0.66 35.84 1.75
CA ASN A 99 -0.37 34.57 2.43
C ASN A 99 -0.36 33.37 1.46
N SER A 100 -1.30 33.35 0.50
CA SER A 100 -1.35 32.32 -0.54
C SER A 100 -0.09 32.33 -1.42
N GLU A 101 0.41 33.51 -1.78
CA GLU A 101 1.66 33.63 -2.54
C GLU A 101 2.86 33.13 -1.71
N LEU A 102 2.90 33.43 -0.41
CA LEU A 102 3.92 32.94 0.53
C LEU A 102 3.90 31.41 0.69
N THR A 103 2.73 30.76 0.70
CA THR A 103 2.67 29.29 0.79
C THR A 103 3.16 28.59 -0.49
N TYR A 104 2.95 29.17 -1.68
CA TYR A 104 3.55 28.65 -2.91
C TYR A 104 5.08 28.66 -2.83
N ILE A 105 5.67 29.66 -2.20
CA ILE A 105 7.13 29.77 -2.03
C ILE A 105 7.65 28.65 -1.13
N LEU A 106 7.01 28.43 0.02
CA LEU A 106 7.39 27.36 0.95
C LEU A 106 7.40 25.99 0.25
N ARG A 107 6.44 25.75 -0.65
CA ARG A 107 6.30 24.49 -1.36
C ARG A 107 7.28 24.31 -2.52
N TRP A 108 7.50 25.35 -3.33
CA TRP A 108 8.16 25.20 -4.65
C TRP A 108 9.51 25.88 -4.79
N CYS A 109 9.89 26.78 -3.87
CA CYS A 109 11.21 27.38 -3.87
C CYS A 109 12.27 26.34 -3.46
N PRO A 110 13.39 26.19 -4.19
CA PRO A 110 14.43 25.23 -3.81
C PRO A 110 15.34 25.75 -2.68
N ASP A 111 15.48 27.06 -2.53
CA ASP A 111 16.39 27.66 -1.55
C ASP A 111 15.78 27.70 -0.13
N ALA A 112 16.48 27.09 0.82
CA ALA A 112 16.05 27.01 2.21
C ALA A 112 15.99 28.38 2.92
N ASN A 113 16.93 29.28 2.63
CA ASN A 113 16.94 30.61 3.25
C ASN A 113 15.77 31.45 2.74
N LEU A 114 15.41 31.32 1.47
CA LEU A 114 14.26 32.02 0.90
C LEU A 114 12.94 31.48 1.46
N LYS A 115 12.82 30.17 1.69
CA LYS A 115 11.68 29.59 2.43
C LYS A 115 11.58 30.16 3.84
N ASN A 116 12.69 30.26 4.56
CA ASN A 116 12.71 30.82 5.92
C ASN A 116 12.25 32.29 5.93
N LYS A 117 12.74 33.12 5.00
CA LYS A 117 12.29 34.51 4.84
C LYS A 117 10.80 34.62 4.50
N ALA A 118 10.30 33.78 3.59
CA ALA A 118 8.89 33.75 3.24
C ALA A 118 8.02 33.43 4.47
N TRP A 119 8.49 32.52 5.33
CA TRP A 119 7.85 32.25 6.60
C TRP A 119 7.88 33.45 7.55
N GLU A 120 9.03 34.11 7.74
CA GLU A 120 9.11 35.29 8.62
C GLU A 120 8.07 36.35 8.23
N VAL A 121 7.88 36.55 6.93
CA VAL A 121 6.82 37.43 6.42
C VAL A 121 5.43 36.88 6.73
N LEU A 122 5.17 35.59 6.44
CA LEU A 122 3.87 34.96 6.67
C LEU A 122 3.45 34.97 8.15
N ALA A 123 4.40 34.73 9.06
CA ALA A 123 4.18 34.72 10.50
C ALA A 123 3.65 36.07 11.03
N THR A 124 4.05 37.19 10.40
CA THR A 124 3.55 38.53 10.75
C THR A 124 2.15 38.83 10.22
N LYS A 125 1.60 37.97 9.35
CA LYS A 125 0.32 38.17 8.64
C LYS A 125 -0.85 37.36 9.20
N ASN A 126 -0.76 36.92 10.46
CA ASN A 126 -1.79 36.13 11.15
C ASN A 126 -2.27 34.92 10.29
N PRO A 127 -1.38 33.95 10.02
CA PRO A 127 -1.67 32.85 9.10
C PRO A 127 -2.83 31.97 9.58
N THR A 128 -3.60 31.42 8.66
CA THR A 128 -4.66 30.44 8.95
C THR A 128 -4.07 29.11 9.44
N ASN A 129 -4.89 28.24 10.03
CA ASN A 129 -4.44 26.91 10.47
C ASN A 129 -3.87 26.08 9.31
N SER A 130 -4.52 26.13 8.14
CA SER A 130 -4.03 25.48 6.92
C SER A 130 -2.66 26.03 6.49
N GLU A 131 -2.48 27.35 6.56
CA GLU A 131 -1.16 27.93 6.24
C GLU A 131 -0.09 27.43 7.23
N LEU A 132 -0.40 27.37 8.53
CA LEU A 132 0.49 26.84 9.57
C LEU A 132 0.84 25.36 9.37
N THR A 133 -0.08 24.51 8.91
CA THR A 133 0.22 23.10 8.64
C THR A 133 1.17 22.95 7.45
N TYR A 134 1.02 23.76 6.41
CA TYR A 134 1.96 23.80 5.29
C TYR A 134 3.38 24.20 5.73
N ILE A 135 3.50 25.11 6.69
CA ILE A 135 4.80 25.52 7.23
C ILE A 135 5.49 24.35 7.92
N MET A 136 4.77 23.61 8.77
CA MET A 136 5.33 22.45 9.46
C MET A 136 5.78 21.33 8.52
N GLU A 137 5.14 21.21 7.36
CA GLU A 137 5.50 20.22 6.33
C GLU A 137 6.72 20.66 5.50
N TYR A 138 6.73 21.89 4.97
CA TYR A 138 7.66 22.30 3.91
C TYR A 138 8.81 23.22 4.36
N CYS A 139 8.72 23.84 5.55
CA CYS A 139 9.81 24.66 6.07
C CYS A 139 11.03 23.78 6.38
N PRO A 140 12.26 24.18 6.04
CA PRO A 140 13.46 23.42 6.41
C PRO A 140 13.90 23.68 7.86
N ASP A 141 13.57 24.85 8.42
CA ASP A 141 14.04 25.29 9.73
C ASP A 141 13.14 24.79 10.87
N ALA A 142 13.73 24.06 11.83
CA ALA A 142 13.02 23.44 12.94
C ALA A 142 12.43 24.46 13.94
N ASP A 143 13.13 25.57 14.21
CA ASP A 143 12.66 26.61 15.14
C ASP A 143 11.43 27.31 14.56
N LEU A 144 11.43 27.55 13.26
CA LEU A 144 10.29 28.14 12.56
C LEU A 144 9.07 27.20 12.54
N LYS A 145 9.29 25.88 12.39
CA LYS A 145 8.19 24.90 12.54
C LYS A 145 7.63 24.89 13.96
N ASN A 146 8.49 24.95 14.98
CA ASN A 146 8.06 25.01 16.38
C ASN A 146 7.23 26.26 16.66
N LYS A 147 7.64 27.44 16.15
CA LYS A 147 6.83 28.66 16.24
C LYS A 147 5.49 28.53 15.53
N ALA A 148 5.45 27.90 14.34
CA ALA A 148 4.19 27.65 13.63
C ALA A 148 3.25 26.74 14.44
N TRP A 149 3.80 25.70 15.07
CA TRP A 149 3.07 24.85 16.00
C TRP A 149 2.53 25.61 17.21
N GLU A 150 3.35 26.44 17.86
CA GLU A 150 2.92 27.27 19.00
C GLU A 150 1.72 28.15 18.62
N VAL A 151 1.78 28.80 17.45
CA VAL A 151 0.65 29.60 16.94
C VAL A 151 -0.57 28.70 16.67
N LEU A 152 -0.40 27.56 16.00
CA LEU A 152 -1.51 26.66 15.69
C LEU A 152 -2.18 26.13 16.96
N ALA A 153 -1.39 25.73 17.96
CA ALA A 153 -1.89 25.19 19.22
C ALA A 153 -2.81 26.19 19.94
N THR A 154 -2.50 27.49 19.88
CA THR A 154 -3.39 28.54 20.43
C THR A 154 -4.68 28.74 19.64
N LYS A 155 -4.75 28.28 18.38
CA LYS A 155 -5.91 28.39 17.48
C LYS A 155 -6.87 27.20 17.55
N ASN A 156 -6.70 26.28 18.50
CA ASN A 156 -7.57 25.12 18.70
C ASN A 156 -7.75 24.28 17.41
N PRO A 157 -6.69 23.64 16.90
CA PRO A 157 -6.71 22.94 15.61
C PRO A 157 -7.72 21.79 15.61
N THR A 158 -8.35 21.54 14.46
CA THR A 158 -9.29 20.44 14.27
C THR A 158 -8.58 19.07 14.25
N ASN A 159 -9.33 17.98 14.45
CA ASN A 159 -8.74 16.63 14.36
C ASN A 159 -8.16 16.34 12.98
N SER A 160 -8.78 16.87 11.90
CA SER A 160 -8.27 16.75 10.53
C SER A 160 -6.92 17.45 10.37
N GLU A 161 -6.77 18.66 10.92
CA GLU A 161 -5.51 19.41 10.90
C GLU A 161 -4.41 18.68 11.69
N LEU A 162 -4.74 18.11 12.85
CA LEU A 162 -3.81 17.32 13.65
C LEU A 162 -3.40 16.03 12.93
N THR A 163 -4.36 15.32 12.32
CA THR A 163 -4.11 14.10 11.54
C THR A 163 -3.22 14.38 10.33
N TYR A 164 -3.40 15.53 9.68
CA TYR A 164 -2.54 15.98 8.59
C TYR A 164 -1.08 16.13 9.06
N ILE A 165 -0.86 16.75 10.22
CA ILE A 165 0.48 16.93 10.81
C ILE A 165 1.13 15.58 11.11
N LEU A 166 0.40 14.66 11.74
CA LEU A 166 0.90 13.31 12.06
C LEU A 166 1.39 12.57 10.81
N ARG A 167 0.67 12.73 9.69
CA ARG A 167 0.99 12.10 8.42
C ARG A 167 2.19 12.74 7.72
N TRP A 168 2.16 14.06 7.54
CA TRP A 168 3.03 14.74 6.57
C TRP A 168 4.16 15.56 7.18
N CYS A 169 4.07 15.94 8.46
CA CYS A 169 5.18 16.64 9.10
C CYS A 169 6.38 15.69 9.22
N PRO A 170 7.60 16.06 8.82
CA PRO A 170 8.77 15.20 9.00
C PRO A 170 9.34 15.23 10.42
N ASP A 171 8.91 16.15 11.27
CA ASP A 171 9.45 16.39 12.61
C ASP A 171 8.72 15.52 13.66
N ALA A 172 9.45 14.62 14.33
CA ALA A 172 8.88 13.67 15.28
C ALA A 172 8.34 14.35 16.55
N ASP A 173 8.98 15.42 17.03
CA ASP A 173 8.53 16.12 18.24
C ASP A 173 7.21 16.84 17.99
N LEU A 174 7.06 17.45 16.81
CA LEU A 174 5.80 18.08 16.41
C LEU A 174 4.68 17.07 16.23
N LYS A 175 4.97 15.87 15.72
CA LYS A 175 3.97 14.80 15.69
C LYS A 175 3.54 14.37 17.07
N ASN A 176 4.47 14.23 18.01
CA ASN A 176 4.13 13.88 19.40
C ASN A 176 3.24 14.96 20.04
N LYS A 177 3.57 16.24 19.87
CA LYS A 177 2.71 17.36 20.34
C LYS A 177 1.32 17.33 19.67
N ALA A 178 1.25 17.07 18.35
CA ALA A 178 -0.01 16.96 17.63
C ALA A 178 -0.86 15.78 18.13
N TRP A 179 -0.22 14.65 18.43
CA TRP A 179 -0.89 13.48 19.00
C TRP A 179 -1.43 13.77 20.41
N GLU A 180 -0.66 14.41 21.28
CA GLU A 180 -1.11 14.79 22.62
C GLU A 180 -2.39 15.63 22.55
N VAL A 181 -2.42 16.63 21.67
CA VAL A 181 -3.63 17.43 21.45
C VAL A 181 -4.77 16.56 20.91
N LEU A 182 -4.53 15.76 19.86
CA LEU A 182 -5.56 14.94 19.24
C LEU A 182 -6.18 13.95 20.23
N ALA A 183 -5.36 13.28 21.04
CA ALA A 183 -5.79 12.30 22.03
C ALA A 183 -6.77 12.91 23.04
N THR A 184 -6.58 14.18 23.43
CA THR A 184 -7.54 14.88 24.31
C THR A 184 -8.86 15.25 23.63
N LYS A 185 -8.91 15.26 22.30
CA LYS A 185 -10.10 15.62 21.51
C LYS A 185 -10.99 14.43 21.14
N ASN A 186 -10.76 13.27 21.76
CA ASN A 186 -11.55 12.05 21.57
C ASN A 186 -11.68 11.66 20.08
N PRO A 187 -10.57 11.35 19.39
CA PRO A 187 -10.58 11.08 17.95
C PRO A 187 -11.50 9.91 17.61
N THR A 188 -12.17 9.97 16.46
CA THR A 188 -13.05 8.90 15.97
C THR A 188 -12.24 7.65 15.62
N ASN A 189 -12.89 6.49 15.56
CA ASN A 189 -12.21 5.25 15.17
C ASN A 189 -11.61 5.37 13.76
N SER A 190 -12.29 6.06 12.83
CA SER A 190 -11.76 6.31 11.47
C SER A 190 -10.52 7.19 11.46
N GLU A 191 -10.40 8.15 12.38
CA GLU A 191 -9.20 8.98 12.51
C GLU A 191 -8.04 8.14 13.06
N LEU A 192 -8.31 7.25 14.03
CA LEU A 192 -7.32 6.35 14.61
C LEU A 192 -6.81 5.32 13.59
N THR A 193 -7.71 4.71 12.79
CA THR A 193 -7.31 3.77 11.74
C THR A 193 -6.48 4.46 10.66
N TYR A 194 -6.85 5.67 10.27
CA TYR A 194 -6.08 6.48 9.32
C TYR A 194 -4.66 6.76 9.83
N ILE A 195 -4.50 7.08 11.12
CA ILE A 195 -3.18 7.29 11.72
C ILE A 195 -2.35 6.01 11.68
N MET A 196 -2.92 4.87 12.05
CA MET A 196 -2.21 3.58 11.98
C MET A 196 -1.75 3.25 10.55
N GLU A 197 -2.58 3.51 9.54
CA GLU A 197 -2.26 3.22 8.15
C GLU A 197 -1.17 4.16 7.58
N TYR A 198 -1.35 5.47 7.76
CA TYR A 198 -0.57 6.48 7.01
C TYR A 198 0.52 7.20 7.81
N CYS A 199 0.52 7.13 9.14
CA CYS A 199 1.59 7.73 9.93
C CYS A 199 2.86 6.86 9.81
N PRO A 200 4.03 7.38 9.41
CA PRO A 200 5.23 6.56 9.33
C PRO A 200 5.85 6.21 10.69
N ASP A 201 5.39 6.84 11.78
CA ASP A 201 5.96 6.70 13.12
C ASP A 201 5.31 5.52 13.88
N ALA A 202 6.13 4.54 14.24
CA ALA A 202 5.72 3.30 14.89
C ALA A 202 5.02 3.52 16.25
N ASP A 203 5.53 4.44 17.07
CA ASP A 203 5.01 4.70 18.41
C ASP A 203 3.63 5.36 18.32
N LEU A 204 3.45 6.27 17.37
CA LEU A 204 2.16 6.91 17.12
C LEU A 204 1.11 5.92 16.58
N LYS A 205 1.51 4.94 15.76
CA LYS A 205 0.61 3.85 15.38
C LYS A 205 0.14 3.05 16.58
N ASN A 206 1.06 2.68 17.47
CA ASN A 206 0.73 1.94 18.69
C ASN A 206 -0.21 2.74 19.60
N LYS A 207 0.09 4.02 19.85
CA LYS A 207 -0.80 4.90 20.65
C LYS A 207 -2.20 5.00 20.02
N ALA A 208 -2.30 5.10 18.70
CA ALA A 208 -3.59 5.10 18.02
C ALA A 208 -4.35 3.77 18.18
N GLY A 209 -3.65 2.64 18.04
CA GLY A 209 -4.23 1.32 18.25
C GLY A 209 -4.67 1.07 19.70
N GLU A 210 -3.90 1.54 20.69
CA GLU A 210 -4.27 1.48 22.11
C GLU A 210 -5.56 2.25 22.38
N VAL A 211 -5.66 3.49 21.88
CA VAL A 211 -6.89 4.28 22.03
C VAL A 211 -8.06 3.57 21.34
N LEU A 212 -7.87 3.07 20.11
CA LEU A 212 -8.92 2.37 19.37
C LEU A 212 -9.40 1.12 20.11
N ALA A 213 -8.50 0.35 20.70
CA ALA A 213 -8.83 -0.85 21.47
C ALA A 213 -9.77 -0.56 22.65
N THR A 214 -9.70 0.65 23.24
CA THR A 214 -10.60 1.07 24.32
C THR A 214 -11.99 1.53 23.85
N LYS A 215 -12.18 1.76 22.54
CA LYS A 215 -13.41 2.35 21.97
C LYS A 215 -14.40 1.33 21.42
N ASN A 216 -14.36 0.10 21.92
CA ASN A 216 -15.19 -1.02 21.43
C ASN A 216 -15.12 -1.19 19.90
N PRO A 217 -13.92 -1.45 19.34
CA PRO A 217 -13.70 -1.48 17.90
C PRO A 217 -14.49 -2.61 17.21
N THR A 218 -14.95 -2.37 15.99
CA THR A 218 -15.51 -3.42 15.11
C THR A 218 -14.45 -4.47 14.74
N ASN A 219 -14.88 -5.61 14.17
CA ASN A 219 -13.94 -6.64 13.72
C ASN A 219 -12.95 -6.10 12.67
N SER A 220 -13.42 -5.27 11.74
CA SER A 220 -12.58 -4.59 10.76
C SER A 220 -11.59 -3.62 11.44
N GLU A 221 -12.01 -2.85 12.42
CA GLU A 221 -11.11 -1.94 13.15
C GLU A 221 -10.04 -2.71 13.95
N LEU A 222 -10.36 -3.89 14.49
CA LEU A 222 -9.37 -4.79 15.09
C LEU A 222 -8.35 -5.27 14.05
N THR A 223 -8.76 -5.56 12.81
CA THR A 223 -7.81 -5.96 11.75
C THR A 223 -6.82 -4.86 11.41
N TYR A 224 -7.23 -3.59 11.50
CA TYR A 224 -6.28 -2.47 11.33
C TYR A 224 -5.20 -2.45 12.42
N ILE A 225 -5.55 -2.71 13.69
CA ILE A 225 -4.56 -2.81 14.77
C ILE A 225 -3.54 -3.91 14.43
N MET A 226 -4.04 -5.05 13.95
CA MET A 226 -3.22 -6.25 13.68
C MET A 226 -2.31 -6.09 12.47
N GLU A 227 -2.77 -5.38 11.46
CA GLU A 227 -2.01 -5.11 10.24
C GLU A 227 -0.98 -4.00 10.42
N TYR A 228 -1.37 -2.90 11.06
CA TYR A 228 -0.59 -1.66 11.00
C TYR A 228 0.18 -1.31 12.27
N CYS A 229 -0.22 -1.76 13.46
CA CYS A 229 0.56 -1.50 14.68
C CYS A 229 1.84 -2.36 14.67
N PRO A 230 2.99 -1.86 15.12
CA PRO A 230 4.17 -2.72 15.31
C PRO A 230 4.17 -3.54 16.60
N ASP A 231 3.48 -3.07 17.65
CA ASP A 231 3.50 -3.71 18.98
C ASP A 231 2.79 -5.08 18.98
N ALA A 232 3.52 -6.14 19.32
CA ALA A 232 3.02 -7.50 19.28
C ALA A 232 1.96 -7.79 20.35
N ASP A 233 2.09 -7.21 21.54
CA ASP A 233 1.15 -7.43 22.64
C ASP A 233 -0.20 -6.79 22.33
N LEU A 234 -0.20 -5.60 21.72
CA LEU A 234 -1.38 -4.91 21.24
C LEU A 234 -2.08 -5.72 20.14
N LYS A 235 -1.33 -6.32 19.21
CA LYS A 235 -1.90 -7.23 18.20
C LYS A 235 -2.55 -8.44 18.86
N ASN A 236 -1.87 -9.07 19.82
CA ASN A 236 -2.39 -10.25 20.51
C ASN A 236 -3.69 -9.93 21.26
N LYS A 237 -3.75 -8.79 21.97
CA LYS A 237 -4.99 -8.31 22.58
C LYS A 237 -6.10 -8.07 21.55
N ALA A 238 -5.77 -7.50 20.39
CA ALA A 238 -6.75 -7.29 19.32
C ALA A 238 -7.29 -8.64 18.78
N TRP A 239 -6.43 -9.64 18.62
CA TRP A 239 -6.83 -11.00 18.25
C TRP A 239 -7.75 -11.65 19.29
N GLU A 240 -7.41 -11.53 20.58
CA GLU A 240 -8.24 -12.04 21.68
C GLU A 240 -9.64 -11.43 21.65
N VAL A 241 -9.73 -10.10 21.48
CA VAL A 241 -11.02 -9.41 21.38
C VAL A 241 -11.78 -9.89 20.15
N LEU A 242 -11.14 -9.98 18.98
CA LEU A 242 -11.78 -10.46 17.75
C LEU A 242 -12.34 -11.86 17.92
N ALA A 243 -11.60 -12.77 18.56
CA ALA A 243 -12.04 -14.15 18.81
C ALA A 243 -13.32 -14.23 19.64
N THR A 244 -13.56 -13.25 20.52
CA THR A 244 -14.81 -13.17 21.30
C THR A 244 -15.99 -12.53 20.56
N LYS A 245 -15.74 -11.82 19.44
CA LYS A 245 -16.75 -11.08 18.67
C LYS A 245 -17.41 -11.88 17.54
N ASN A 246 -17.44 -13.20 17.68
CA ASN A 246 -18.07 -14.11 16.70
C ASN A 246 -17.56 -13.87 15.26
N PRO A 247 -16.24 -13.95 15.01
CA PRO A 247 -15.62 -13.54 13.74
C PRO A 247 -16.15 -14.33 12.53
N THR A 248 -16.24 -13.69 11.37
CA THR A 248 -16.59 -14.35 10.10
C THR A 248 -15.52 -15.36 9.70
N ASN A 249 -15.83 -16.27 8.76
CA ASN A 249 -14.84 -17.24 8.27
C ASN A 249 -13.63 -16.52 7.63
N SER A 250 -13.86 -15.42 6.90
CA SER A 250 -12.78 -14.58 6.35
C SER A 250 -11.88 -14.03 7.47
N GLU A 251 -12.46 -13.47 8.54
CA GLU A 251 -11.71 -12.96 9.69
C GLU A 251 -10.93 -14.08 10.40
N LEU A 252 -11.50 -15.27 10.53
CA LEU A 252 -10.81 -16.46 11.05
C LEU A 252 -9.63 -16.86 10.17
N THR A 253 -9.79 -16.87 8.84
CA THR A 253 -8.65 -17.17 7.95
C THR A 253 -7.55 -16.12 8.06
N TYR A 254 -7.90 -14.86 8.34
CA TYR A 254 -6.93 -13.80 8.60
C TYR A 254 -6.15 -14.05 9.90
N ILE A 255 -6.83 -14.44 10.99
CA ILE A 255 -6.19 -14.91 12.25
C ILE A 255 -5.20 -16.03 11.94
N LEU A 256 -5.66 -17.06 11.23
CA LEU A 256 -4.88 -18.27 10.96
C LEU A 256 -3.62 -18.00 10.13
N ARG A 257 -3.66 -17.00 9.25
CA ARG A 257 -2.54 -16.66 8.38
C ARG A 257 -1.50 -15.78 9.08
N TRP A 258 -1.93 -14.83 9.89
CA TRP A 258 -1.06 -13.73 10.33
C TRP A 258 -0.85 -13.64 11.85
N CYS A 259 -1.68 -14.30 12.67
CA CYS A 259 -1.49 -14.31 14.12
C CYS A 259 -0.24 -15.14 14.49
N PRO A 260 0.73 -14.60 15.24
CA PRO A 260 1.89 -15.38 15.66
C PRO A 260 1.57 -16.36 16.80
N ASP A 261 0.51 -16.11 17.57
CA ASP A 261 0.13 -16.90 18.72
C ASP A 261 -0.52 -18.24 18.31
N ALA A 262 0.08 -19.35 18.78
CA ALA A 262 -0.35 -20.70 18.43
C ALA A 262 -1.69 -21.08 19.08
N ASP A 263 -1.97 -20.61 20.30
CA ASP A 263 -3.20 -20.93 21.02
C ASP A 263 -4.40 -20.21 20.41
N LEU A 264 -4.22 -18.95 20.00
CA LEU A 264 -5.23 -18.19 19.26
C LEU A 264 -5.49 -18.81 17.88
N LYS A 265 -4.44 -19.28 17.19
CA LYS A 265 -4.60 -20.04 15.94
C LYS A 265 -5.40 -21.32 16.15
N ASN A 266 -5.10 -22.09 17.20
CA ASN A 266 -5.82 -23.32 17.51
C ASN A 266 -7.31 -23.04 17.78
N LYS A 267 -7.63 -22.01 18.59
CA LYS A 267 -9.01 -21.57 18.81
C LYS A 267 -9.68 -21.13 17.51
N ALA A 268 -8.98 -20.41 16.64
CA ALA A 268 -9.54 -19.99 15.35
C ALA A 268 -9.84 -21.19 14.43
N TRP A 269 -9.01 -22.24 14.44
CA TRP A 269 -9.29 -23.49 13.74
C TRP A 269 -10.56 -24.16 14.26
N GLU A 270 -10.70 -24.29 15.58
CA GLU A 270 -11.88 -24.87 16.22
C GLU A 270 -13.15 -24.11 15.84
N VAL A 271 -13.11 -22.77 15.92
CA VAL A 271 -14.26 -21.93 15.57
C VAL A 271 -14.59 -22.09 14.08
N LEU A 272 -13.61 -21.97 13.17
CA LEU A 272 -13.83 -22.10 11.73
C LEU A 272 -14.46 -23.45 11.36
N ALA A 273 -14.01 -24.55 11.97
CA ALA A 273 -14.54 -25.88 11.74
C ALA A 273 -16.03 -26.04 12.12
N THR A 274 -16.55 -25.16 12.98
CA THR A 274 -17.96 -25.20 13.41
C THR A 274 -18.87 -24.22 12.65
N LYS A 275 -18.31 -23.27 11.87
CA LYS A 275 -19.07 -22.21 11.20
C LYS A 275 -19.44 -22.53 9.75
N ASN A 276 -19.85 -23.77 9.50
CA ASN A 276 -20.25 -24.25 8.17
C ASN A 276 -19.28 -23.78 7.06
N PRO A 277 -17.99 -24.14 7.15
CA PRO A 277 -16.97 -23.68 6.21
C PRO A 277 -17.32 -24.09 4.77
N THR A 278 -17.00 -23.22 3.82
CA THR A 278 -17.08 -23.51 2.38
C THR A 278 -16.09 -24.62 2.01
N ASN A 279 -16.27 -25.25 0.84
CA ASN A 279 -15.32 -26.26 0.37
C ASN A 279 -13.88 -25.72 0.26
N SER A 280 -13.70 -24.45 -0.11
CA SER A 280 -12.39 -23.80 -0.12
C SER A 280 -11.79 -23.73 1.30
N GLU A 281 -12.59 -23.29 2.28
CA GLU A 281 -12.16 -23.22 3.69
C GLU A 281 -11.89 -24.60 4.29
N LEU A 282 -12.68 -25.62 3.93
CA LEU A 282 -12.43 -27.02 4.30
C LEU A 282 -11.10 -27.53 3.75
N THR A 283 -10.79 -27.26 2.48
CA THR A 283 -9.47 -27.61 1.92
C THR A 283 -8.33 -26.83 2.58
N TYR A 284 -8.58 -25.59 3.00
CA TYR A 284 -7.61 -24.81 3.77
C TYR A 284 -7.33 -25.43 5.15
N ILE A 285 -8.38 -25.89 5.86
CA ILE A 285 -8.26 -26.64 7.11
C ILE A 285 -7.44 -27.92 6.90
N LEU A 286 -7.80 -28.74 5.92
CA LEU A 286 -7.11 -30.01 5.62
C LEU A 286 -5.61 -29.81 5.36
N ARG A 287 -5.27 -28.71 4.67
CA ARG A 287 -3.90 -28.39 4.32
C ARG A 287 -3.08 -27.88 5.50
N TRP A 288 -3.62 -26.95 6.28
CA TRP A 288 -2.81 -26.14 7.21
C TRP A 288 -3.12 -26.29 8.69
N CYS A 289 -4.26 -26.89 9.05
CA CYS A 289 -4.57 -27.12 10.46
C CYS A 289 -3.53 -28.08 11.07
N PRO A 290 -3.04 -27.87 12.30
CA PRO A 290 -2.17 -28.84 12.95
C PRO A 290 -2.96 -30.00 13.60
N ASP A 291 -4.24 -29.79 13.92
CA ASP A 291 -5.06 -30.77 14.63
C ASP A 291 -5.64 -31.83 13.67
N ALA A 292 -5.27 -33.09 13.88
CA ALA A 292 -5.70 -34.21 13.05
C ALA A 292 -7.22 -34.50 13.15
N ASN A 293 -7.84 -34.27 14.31
CA ASN A 293 -9.28 -34.47 14.48
C ASN A 293 -10.08 -33.42 13.69
N LEU A 294 -9.63 -32.16 13.70
CA LEU A 294 -10.24 -31.09 12.91
C LEU A 294 -10.08 -31.34 11.41
N LYS A 295 -8.92 -31.86 10.97
CA LYS A 295 -8.74 -32.31 9.58
C LYS A 295 -9.72 -33.41 9.21
N ASN A 296 -9.83 -34.45 10.03
CA ASN A 296 -10.72 -35.57 9.75
C ASN A 296 -12.18 -35.11 9.62
N LYS A 297 -12.65 -34.28 10.56
CA LYS A 297 -13.99 -33.66 10.49
C LYS A 297 -14.16 -32.81 9.23
N ALA A 298 -13.17 -32.00 8.87
CA ALA A 298 -13.22 -31.21 7.64
C ALA A 298 -13.31 -32.09 6.38
N GLY A 299 -12.58 -33.21 6.35
CA GLY A 299 -12.64 -34.20 5.28
C GLY A 299 -14.01 -34.88 5.17
N GLU A 300 -14.63 -35.22 6.30
CA GLU A 300 -15.98 -35.80 6.35
C GLU A 300 -17.05 -34.83 5.86
N VAL A 301 -16.98 -33.56 6.28
CA VAL A 301 -17.91 -32.52 5.81
C VAL A 301 -17.70 -32.27 4.31
N LEU A 302 -16.45 -32.22 3.83
CA LEU A 302 -16.15 -32.05 2.42
C LEU A 302 -16.69 -33.21 1.59
N ALA A 303 -16.49 -34.45 2.04
CA ALA A 303 -17.04 -35.65 1.40
C ALA A 303 -18.58 -35.59 1.32
N THR A 304 -19.22 -35.18 2.41
CA THR A 304 -20.67 -35.02 2.49
C THR A 304 -21.17 -33.95 1.51
N ASN A 305 -20.48 -32.80 1.43
CA ASN A 305 -20.84 -31.71 0.51
C ASN A 305 -20.80 -32.14 -0.97
N TYR A 306 -19.93 -33.11 -1.31
CA TYR A 306 -19.84 -33.71 -2.64
C TYR A 306 -20.66 -35.01 -2.80
N GLY A 307 -21.47 -35.37 -1.81
CA GLY A 307 -22.36 -36.54 -1.90
C GLY A 307 -21.68 -37.91 -1.80
N VAL A 308 -20.42 -37.96 -1.34
CA VAL A 308 -19.67 -39.22 -1.16
C VAL A 308 -20.12 -39.90 0.13
N LYS A 309 -20.76 -41.07 0.02
CA LYS A 309 -21.34 -41.81 1.16
C LYS A 309 -20.49 -42.99 1.63
N ASP A 310 -19.91 -43.74 0.69
CA ASP A 310 -19.19 -44.98 0.94
C ASP A 310 -17.71 -44.85 0.58
N LYS A 311 -17.03 -43.92 1.26
CA LYS A 311 -15.62 -43.65 0.99
C LYS A 311 -14.77 -44.88 1.30
N VAL A 312 -13.83 -45.21 0.40
CA VAL A 312 -12.80 -46.21 0.67
C VAL A 312 -12.02 -45.88 1.94
N ASN A 313 -11.61 -46.91 2.67
CA ASN A 313 -10.76 -46.72 3.85
C ASN A 313 -9.46 -46.00 3.43
N GLU A 314 -9.23 -44.80 3.97
CA GLU A 314 -8.07 -43.97 3.62
C GLU A 314 -6.73 -44.71 3.81
N LYS A 315 -6.60 -45.50 4.89
CA LYS A 315 -5.39 -46.32 5.15
C LYS A 315 -5.18 -47.40 4.09
N VAL A 316 -6.26 -47.95 3.54
CA VAL A 316 -6.17 -48.93 2.45
C VAL A 316 -5.78 -48.25 1.15
N LEU A 317 -6.37 -47.08 0.85
CA LEU A 317 -6.07 -46.33 -0.37
C LEU A 317 -4.61 -45.87 -0.41
N ILE A 318 -4.10 -45.26 0.67
CA ILE A 318 -2.70 -44.80 0.71
C ILE A 318 -1.71 -45.95 0.59
N LYS A 319 -2.02 -47.14 1.13
CA LYS A 319 -1.17 -48.34 0.97
C LYS A 319 -1.13 -48.81 -0.49
N LYS A 320 -2.27 -48.82 -1.19
CA LYS A 320 -2.31 -49.15 -2.63
C LYS A 320 -1.51 -48.14 -3.45
N ILE A 321 -1.66 -46.84 -3.15
CA ILE A 321 -0.88 -45.78 -3.80
C ILE A 321 0.61 -46.00 -3.56
N ALA A 322 1.03 -46.28 -2.32
CA ALA A 322 2.43 -46.54 -2.00
C ALA A 322 2.99 -47.72 -2.79
N GLN A 323 2.26 -48.83 -2.91
CA GLN A 323 2.67 -50.01 -3.69
C GLN A 323 2.85 -49.68 -5.19
N GLU A 324 1.89 -48.97 -5.78
CA GLU A 324 1.93 -48.62 -7.21
C GLU A 324 3.01 -47.59 -7.52
N VAL A 325 3.15 -46.57 -6.69
CA VAL A 325 4.17 -45.52 -6.86
C VAL A 325 5.58 -46.11 -6.71
N LEU A 326 5.83 -46.92 -5.67
CA LEU A 326 7.17 -47.45 -5.39
C LEU A 326 7.59 -48.56 -6.36
N SER A 327 6.65 -49.28 -6.98
CA SER A 327 6.94 -50.26 -8.02
C SER A 327 7.26 -49.65 -9.39
N ARG A 328 7.00 -48.34 -9.57
CA ARG A 328 7.19 -47.62 -10.84
C ARG A 328 8.06 -46.37 -10.63
N PRO A 329 9.40 -46.52 -10.63
CA PRO A 329 10.31 -45.37 -10.49
C PRO A 329 10.00 -44.25 -11.49
N GLY A 330 9.89 -43.01 -10.99
CA GLY A 330 9.56 -41.83 -11.79
C GLY A 330 8.07 -41.58 -12.01
N ALA A 331 7.18 -42.44 -11.51
CA ALA A 331 5.73 -42.29 -11.67
C ALA A 331 5.10 -41.31 -10.66
N LEU A 332 5.85 -40.86 -9.64
CA LEU A 332 5.47 -39.75 -8.78
C LEU A 332 6.16 -38.47 -9.25
N ASN A 333 5.38 -37.41 -9.46
CA ASN A 333 5.91 -36.08 -9.72
C ASN A 333 5.09 -35.02 -8.98
N MET A 334 5.61 -34.56 -7.85
CA MET A 334 4.97 -33.55 -7.00
C MET A 334 5.12 -32.13 -7.56
N SER A 335 6.04 -31.90 -8.50
CA SER A 335 6.19 -30.61 -9.17
C SER A 335 5.17 -30.39 -10.31
N LYS A 336 4.33 -31.39 -10.63
CA LYS A 336 3.32 -31.32 -11.68
C LYS A 336 2.00 -31.91 -11.21
N TRP A 337 0.98 -31.05 -11.15
CA TRP A 337 -0.39 -31.46 -10.94
C TRP A 337 -0.94 -31.92 -12.30
N HIS A 338 -1.29 -33.20 -12.42
CA HIS A 338 -1.78 -33.85 -13.66
C HIS A 338 -0.76 -33.90 -14.80
N CYS A 339 -0.11 -35.05 -15.02
CA CYS A 339 0.58 -35.27 -16.30
C CYS A 339 0.62 -36.73 -16.74
N GLY A 340 0.26 -36.97 -18.01
CA GLY A 340 0.48 -38.21 -18.77
C GLY A 340 0.50 -39.50 -17.94
N THR A 341 1.71 -39.97 -17.60
CA THR A 341 1.98 -41.24 -16.90
C THR A 341 2.53 -41.06 -15.47
N SER A 342 2.75 -39.83 -15.01
CA SER A 342 3.30 -39.53 -13.67
C SER A 342 2.40 -38.55 -12.93
N HIS A 343 2.00 -38.88 -11.71
CA HIS A 343 0.99 -38.12 -10.98
C HIS A 343 1.54 -37.61 -9.64
N CYS A 344 0.97 -36.52 -9.12
CA CYS A 344 1.15 -36.14 -7.71
C CYS A 344 0.35 -37.09 -6.81
N LEU A 345 0.51 -36.99 -5.48
CA LEU A 345 -0.18 -37.87 -4.54
C LEU A 345 -1.72 -37.82 -4.67
N ALA A 346 -2.30 -36.61 -4.84
CA ALA A 346 -3.74 -36.45 -5.08
C ALA A 346 -4.18 -37.08 -6.41
N GLY A 347 -3.36 -36.96 -7.46
CA GLY A 347 -3.61 -37.59 -8.74
C GLY A 347 -3.59 -39.12 -8.64
N TRP A 348 -2.67 -39.69 -7.87
CA TRP A 348 -2.65 -41.13 -7.60
C TRP A 348 -3.88 -41.61 -6.85
N ALA A 349 -4.44 -40.81 -5.93
CA ALA A 349 -5.72 -41.13 -5.31
C ALA A 349 -6.82 -41.31 -6.35
N CYS A 350 -6.89 -40.41 -7.34
CA CYS A 350 -7.86 -40.48 -8.42
C CYS A 350 -7.56 -41.64 -9.37
N VAL A 351 -6.29 -41.94 -9.69
CA VAL A 351 -5.95 -43.08 -10.58
C VAL A 351 -6.30 -44.42 -9.95
N ILE A 352 -6.11 -44.57 -8.63
CA ILE A 352 -6.30 -45.84 -7.92
C ILE A 352 -7.76 -46.05 -7.50
N ASP A 353 -8.47 -44.99 -7.12
CA ASP A 353 -9.85 -45.06 -6.67
C ASP A 353 -10.83 -44.54 -7.73
N PRO A 354 -11.70 -45.40 -8.29
CA PRO A 354 -12.65 -45.01 -9.34
C PRO A 354 -13.64 -43.92 -8.91
N ASP A 355 -14.03 -43.87 -7.64
CA ASP A 355 -14.97 -42.86 -7.15
C ASP A 355 -14.27 -41.50 -7.01
N ALA A 356 -12.99 -41.49 -6.60
CA ALA A 356 -12.17 -40.28 -6.62
C ALA A 356 -11.97 -39.75 -8.06
N MET A 357 -11.71 -40.63 -9.04
CA MET A 357 -11.64 -40.26 -10.47
C MET A 357 -12.97 -39.69 -10.98
N GLN A 358 -14.08 -40.29 -10.59
CA GLN A 358 -15.40 -39.83 -11.00
C GLN A 358 -15.68 -38.45 -10.42
N LEU A 359 -15.39 -38.24 -9.13
CA LEU A 359 -15.54 -36.95 -8.46
C LEU A 359 -14.65 -35.87 -9.10
N GLU A 360 -13.40 -36.17 -9.42
CA GLU A 360 -12.50 -35.26 -10.14
C GLU A 360 -13.12 -34.79 -11.47
N LYS A 361 -13.70 -35.71 -12.25
CA LYS A 361 -14.36 -35.38 -13.51
C LYS A 361 -15.62 -34.53 -13.33
N GLU A 362 -16.40 -34.81 -12.30
CA GLU A 362 -17.64 -34.08 -12.00
C GLU A 362 -17.37 -32.66 -11.53
N ILE A 363 -16.34 -32.45 -10.70
CA ILE A 363 -15.94 -31.12 -10.25
C ILE A 363 -15.42 -30.29 -11.43
N GLY A 364 -14.49 -30.86 -12.21
CA GLY A 364 -13.84 -30.18 -13.33
C GLY A 364 -12.99 -28.96 -12.92
N GLY A 365 -12.16 -28.49 -13.84
CA GLY A 365 -11.28 -27.33 -13.62
C GLY A 365 -9.98 -27.63 -12.86
N GLU A 366 -9.21 -26.58 -12.57
CA GLU A 366 -7.81 -26.69 -12.13
C GLU A 366 -7.63 -27.26 -10.72
N SER A 367 -8.65 -27.18 -9.85
CA SER A 367 -8.59 -27.66 -8.46
C SER A 367 -9.29 -29.00 -8.23
N ALA A 368 -9.88 -29.60 -9.28
CA ALA A 368 -10.72 -30.78 -9.16
C ALA A 368 -10.04 -31.94 -8.44
N THR A 369 -8.81 -32.23 -8.82
CA THR A 369 -8.04 -33.35 -8.27
C THR A 369 -7.56 -33.09 -6.86
N GLN A 370 -7.21 -31.84 -6.55
CA GLN A 370 -6.90 -31.47 -5.19
C GLN A 370 -8.11 -31.72 -4.29
N ILE A 371 -9.31 -31.34 -4.74
CA ILE A 371 -10.54 -31.52 -3.98
C ILE A 371 -10.88 -33.01 -3.87
N ALA A 372 -10.85 -33.76 -4.98
CA ALA A 372 -11.09 -35.21 -4.97
C ALA A 372 -10.08 -35.94 -4.08
N GLY A 373 -8.79 -35.65 -4.23
CA GLY A 373 -7.74 -36.16 -3.35
C GLY A 373 -7.99 -35.78 -1.88
N SER A 374 -8.47 -34.57 -1.58
CA SER A 374 -8.75 -34.12 -0.20
C SER A 374 -9.95 -34.83 0.41
N VAL A 375 -10.94 -35.18 -0.41
CA VAL A 375 -12.08 -35.99 0.00
C VAL A 375 -11.63 -37.42 0.34
N PHE A 376 -10.78 -38.02 -0.49
CA PHE A 376 -10.41 -39.43 -0.35
C PHE A 376 -9.17 -39.69 0.54
N LEU A 377 -8.28 -38.72 0.68
CA LEU A 377 -7.06 -38.75 1.51
C LEU A 377 -6.89 -37.48 2.38
N PRO A 378 -7.87 -37.12 3.23
CA PRO A 378 -7.85 -35.90 4.05
C PRO A 378 -6.65 -35.82 5.02
N SER A 379 -6.21 -36.95 5.57
CA SER A 379 -5.06 -37.02 6.48
C SER A 379 -3.75 -36.68 5.76
N TYR A 380 -3.68 -36.92 4.45
CA TYR A 380 -2.52 -36.69 3.61
C TYR A 380 -2.61 -35.41 2.77
N ALA A 381 -3.68 -34.61 2.92
CA ALA A 381 -3.94 -33.44 2.10
C ALA A 381 -2.81 -32.39 2.14
N ALA A 382 -2.13 -32.26 3.28
CA ALA A 382 -0.96 -31.38 3.41
C ALA A 382 0.19 -31.79 2.47
N MET A 383 0.38 -33.09 2.23
CA MET A 383 1.43 -33.62 1.37
C MET A 383 1.18 -33.38 -0.11
N PHE A 384 -0.04 -33.04 -0.53
CA PHE A 384 -0.30 -32.77 -1.94
C PHE A 384 0.50 -31.58 -2.47
N PHE A 385 0.91 -30.67 -1.57
CA PHE A 385 1.66 -29.47 -1.88
C PHE A 385 3.13 -29.55 -1.52
N GLU A 386 3.61 -30.70 -1.04
CA GLU A 386 5.05 -30.95 -0.94
C GLU A 386 5.62 -30.93 -2.36
N GLN A 387 6.74 -30.25 -2.58
CA GLN A 387 7.38 -30.17 -3.90
C GLN A 387 8.50 -31.20 -4.04
N ASP A 388 9.00 -31.70 -2.92
CA ASP A 388 10.06 -32.68 -2.85
C ASP A 388 9.51 -34.11 -3.02
N ASN A 389 9.81 -34.71 -4.17
CA ASN A 389 9.43 -36.09 -4.47
C ASN A 389 10.00 -37.07 -3.43
N ASP A 390 11.22 -36.86 -2.96
CA ASP A 390 11.91 -37.82 -2.10
C ASP A 390 11.25 -37.89 -0.73
N LYS A 391 10.82 -36.74 -0.18
CA LYS A 391 10.05 -36.71 1.07
C LYS A 391 8.74 -37.48 0.97
N VAL A 392 8.00 -37.32 -0.13
CA VAL A 392 6.75 -38.05 -0.33
C VAL A 392 7.03 -39.53 -0.51
N LEU A 393 8.07 -39.91 -1.27
CA LEU A 393 8.48 -41.31 -1.43
C LEU A 393 8.91 -41.95 -0.10
N ASP A 394 9.67 -41.25 0.73
CA ASP A 394 10.07 -41.72 2.07
C ASP A 394 8.85 -41.98 2.96
N HIS A 395 7.87 -41.09 2.93
CA HIS A 395 6.62 -41.28 3.65
C HIS A 395 5.82 -42.48 3.10
N LEU A 396 5.73 -42.65 1.78
CA LEU A 396 5.07 -43.83 1.20
C LEU A 396 5.77 -45.13 1.60
N ARG A 397 7.11 -45.13 1.76
CA ARG A 397 7.86 -46.28 2.30
C ARG A 397 7.48 -46.54 3.76
N SER A 398 7.35 -45.51 4.60
CA SER A 398 6.96 -45.69 6.01
C SER A 398 5.54 -46.26 6.15
N VAL A 399 4.60 -45.82 5.30
CA VAL A 399 3.22 -46.35 5.25
C VAL A 399 3.19 -47.87 5.02
N LEU A 400 4.14 -48.43 4.26
CA LEU A 400 4.25 -49.88 4.03
C LEU A 400 4.97 -50.63 5.17
N ALA A 401 5.78 -49.92 5.97
CA ALA A 401 6.54 -50.49 7.07
C ALA A 401 5.74 -50.60 8.39
N GLU A 402 4.70 -49.79 8.57
CA GLU A 402 3.75 -49.88 9.69
C GLU A 402 2.87 -51.14 9.55
N GLN A 403 3.34 -52.24 10.19
CA GLN A 403 2.62 -53.52 10.35
C GLN A 403 1.95 -53.63 11.71
#